data_AF-A0A7C5IRK8-F1
#
_entry.id   AF-A0A7C5IRK8-F1
#
_cell.length_a   1.000
_cell.length_b   1.000
_cell.length_c   1.000
_cell.angle_alpha   90.00
_cell.angle_beta   90.00
_cell.angle_gamma   90.00
#
_symmetry.space_group_name_H-M   'P 1'
#
loop_
_entity.id
_entity.type
_entity.pdbx_description
1 polymer ?
#
loop_
_entity_poly.entity_id
_entity_poly.type
_entity_poly.pdbx_seq_one_letter_code
_entity_poly.pdbx_strand_id
1 'polypeptide(L)'
;MVKILETQEKRNTFEKQHPVEMTGRFKKSGEMIILDSRNLSEYILAKLGSMNQLKLQKLIYYVEAYHQAYFDQPIIVDEFEAWVHGPVSRKVWNEYRELSTLYANFSFTDESDAELVIEEIGKKLSHEQQDLIQDVLDEYGPLSSYKLECLTHEEIPWREARQGVAAGDPSTNVIRKMTMRTFYKQMLYSN
;
A
#
# COMPACT_ATOMS: atom_id res chain seq x y z
N MET A 1 49.91 -10.15 -21.16
CA MET A 1 48.52 -10.54 -21.49
C MET A 1 47.77 -10.74 -20.20
N VAL A 2 46.60 -10.10 -20.13
CA VAL A 2 45.93 -9.61 -18.93
C VAL A 2 45.37 -10.72 -18.03
N LYS A 3 45.72 -10.68 -16.74
CA LYS A 3 45.06 -11.42 -15.67
C LYS A 3 43.72 -10.75 -15.37
N ILE A 4 42.62 -11.48 -15.56
CA ILE A 4 41.29 -11.05 -15.14
C ILE A 4 41.21 -11.28 -13.63
N LEU A 5 41.21 -10.20 -12.87
CA LEU A 5 40.95 -10.20 -11.44
C LEU A 5 39.43 -10.31 -11.23
N GLU A 6 39.00 -11.37 -10.56
CA GLU A 6 37.66 -11.46 -9.98
C GLU A 6 37.54 -10.40 -8.87
N THR A 7 36.80 -9.34 -9.12
CA THR A 7 36.40 -8.38 -8.09
C THR A 7 35.23 -8.94 -7.29
N GLN A 8 35.56 -9.72 -6.26
CA GLN A 8 34.71 -9.88 -5.08
C GLN A 8 34.65 -8.55 -4.30
N GLU A 9 33.97 -7.54 -4.85
CA GLU A 9 33.67 -6.31 -4.11
C GLU A 9 32.51 -5.53 -4.75
N LYS A 10 31.30 -6.12 -4.65
CA LYS A 10 30.07 -5.34 -4.49
C LYS A 10 29.33 -5.86 -3.27
N ARG A 11 29.97 -5.66 -2.11
CA ARG A 11 29.31 -5.66 -0.81
C ARG A 11 28.27 -4.53 -0.80
N ASN A 12 27.11 -4.82 -0.22
CA ASN A 12 26.25 -3.89 0.50
C ASN A 12 26.01 -2.51 -0.11
N THR A 13 24.96 -2.41 -0.91
CA THR A 13 24.09 -1.23 -0.93
C THR A 13 22.62 -1.68 -0.98
N PHE A 14 22.21 -2.54 -0.04
CA PHE A 14 20.90 -2.31 0.57
C PHE A 14 21.17 -1.27 1.64
N GLU A 15 21.19 0.00 1.22
CA GLU A 15 20.94 1.09 2.14
C GLU A 15 19.76 0.65 3.00
N LYS A 16 19.98 0.66 4.32
CA LYS A 16 18.91 0.56 5.29
C LYS A 16 17.88 1.59 4.84
N GLN A 17 16.78 1.15 4.24
CA GLN A 17 15.70 2.05 3.90
C GLN A 17 15.19 2.53 5.26
N HIS A 18 15.63 3.74 5.59
CA HIS A 18 15.26 4.47 6.79
C HIS A 18 13.74 4.39 6.96
N PRO A 19 13.21 4.36 8.19
CA PRO A 19 11.80 4.67 8.38
C PRO A 19 11.58 6.04 7.74
N VAL A 20 10.69 6.04 6.74
CA VAL A 20 10.28 7.22 5.98
C VAL A 20 10.00 8.35 6.96
N GLU A 21 10.48 9.55 6.67
CA GLU A 21 10.07 10.76 7.39
C GLU A 21 8.60 11.11 7.08
N MET A 22 7.68 10.20 7.37
CA MET A 22 6.28 10.52 7.63
C MET A 22 6.30 11.30 8.96
N THR A 23 6.75 12.54 8.89
CA THR A 23 7.03 13.36 10.08
C THR A 23 5.76 13.38 10.94
N GLY A 24 5.86 13.04 12.22
CA GLY A 24 4.73 12.81 13.14
C GLY A 24 3.85 14.02 13.39
N ARG A 25 3.11 14.46 12.36
CA ARG A 25 2.25 15.64 12.35
C ARG A 25 0.79 15.28 12.61
N PHE A 26 0.42 14.03 12.43
CA PHE A 26 -0.96 13.60 12.61
C PHE A 26 -1.32 13.54 14.10
N LYS A 27 -2.21 14.44 14.51
CA LYS A 27 -2.93 14.35 15.77
C LYS A 27 -4.39 14.16 15.43
N LYS A 28 -5.00 13.09 15.93
CA LYS A 28 -6.45 12.87 15.78
C LYS A 28 -7.19 14.08 16.37
N SER A 29 -7.76 14.92 15.50
CA SER A 29 -8.49 16.12 15.90
C SER A 29 -10.01 15.99 15.73
N GLY A 30 -10.48 14.95 15.03
CA GLY A 30 -11.89 14.69 14.75
C GLY A 30 -12.26 13.21 14.62
N GLU A 31 -13.50 12.96 14.18
CA GLU A 31 -13.99 11.63 13.85
C GLU A 31 -13.28 11.09 12.60
N MET A 32 -12.77 9.86 12.69
CA MET A 32 -12.14 9.17 11.57
C MET A 32 -13.20 8.36 10.84
N ILE A 33 -13.37 8.62 9.55
CA ILE A 33 -14.37 7.93 8.74
C ILE A 33 -13.79 6.63 8.20
N ILE A 34 -14.56 5.55 8.33
CA ILE A 34 -14.22 4.25 7.74
C ILE A 34 -14.87 4.19 6.36
N LEU A 35 -14.04 3.99 5.33
CA LEU A 35 -14.45 3.86 3.94
C LEU A 35 -14.72 2.41 3.53
N ASP A 36 -15.46 2.29 2.45
CA ASP A 36 -15.41 1.10 1.60
C ASP A 36 -14.06 1.07 0.86
N SER A 37 -13.39 -0.08 0.76
CA SER A 37 -12.12 -0.17 0.01
C SER A 37 -12.26 0.20 -1.47
N ARG A 38 -13.47 0.09 -2.05
CA ARG A 38 -13.79 0.61 -3.38
C ARG A 38 -13.64 2.14 -3.44
N ASN A 39 -14.16 2.86 -2.46
CA ASN A 39 -14.07 4.32 -2.43
C ASN A 39 -12.61 4.75 -2.31
N LEU A 40 -11.83 4.06 -1.46
CA LEU A 40 -10.40 4.35 -1.36
C LEU A 40 -9.65 4.04 -2.65
N SER A 41 -10.00 2.95 -3.34
CA SER A 41 -9.38 2.59 -4.63
C SER A 41 -9.67 3.61 -5.72
N GLU A 42 -10.91 4.08 -5.81
CA GLU A 42 -11.33 5.14 -6.75
C GLU A 42 -10.61 6.46 -6.43
N TYR A 43 -10.53 6.84 -5.16
CA TYR A 43 -9.83 8.05 -4.73
C TYR A 43 -8.34 8.04 -5.08
N ILE A 44 -7.64 6.93 -4.82
CA ILE A 44 -6.22 6.77 -5.16
C ILE A 44 -6.02 6.80 -6.68
N LEU A 45 -6.89 6.11 -7.44
CA LEU A 45 -6.82 6.10 -8.89
C LEU A 45 -7.05 7.50 -9.48
N ALA A 46 -7.96 8.28 -8.89
CA ALA A 46 -8.24 9.63 -9.34
C ALA A 46 -7.05 10.57 -9.05
N LYS A 47 -6.40 10.40 -7.89
CA LYS A 47 -5.23 11.19 -7.48
C LYS A 47 -3.96 10.92 -8.30
N LEU A 48 -3.66 9.66 -8.59
CA LEU A 48 -2.40 9.27 -9.23
C LEU A 48 -2.53 8.91 -10.72
N GLY A 49 -3.76 8.76 -11.21
CA GLY A 49 -4.03 8.35 -12.58
C GLY A 49 -3.71 6.88 -12.85
N SER A 50 -3.34 6.60 -14.11
CA SER A 50 -3.27 5.24 -14.65
C SER A 50 -2.28 4.33 -13.93
N MET A 51 -2.75 3.16 -13.48
CA MET A 51 -1.91 2.15 -12.84
C MET A 51 -2.47 0.73 -13.00
N ASN A 52 -1.63 -0.27 -12.73
CA ASN A 52 -2.06 -1.67 -12.71
C ASN A 52 -2.61 -2.11 -11.35
N GLN A 53 -3.30 -3.25 -11.33
CA GLN A 53 -3.91 -3.78 -10.12
C GLN A 53 -2.91 -4.08 -9.01
N LEU A 54 -1.70 -4.55 -9.35
CA LEU A 54 -0.68 -4.79 -8.35
C LEU A 54 -0.37 -3.49 -7.61
N LYS A 55 -0.08 -2.39 -8.32
CA LYS A 55 0.24 -1.11 -7.70
C LYS A 55 -0.90 -0.59 -6.84
N LEU A 56 -2.12 -0.56 -7.37
CA LEU A 56 -3.29 -0.05 -6.64
C LEU A 56 -3.50 -0.79 -5.31
N GLN A 57 -3.42 -2.13 -5.33
CA GLN A 57 -3.59 -2.95 -4.12
C GLN A 57 -2.55 -2.60 -3.04
N LYS A 58 -1.30 -2.32 -3.42
CA LYS A 58 -0.24 -2.01 -2.46
C LYS A 58 -0.42 -0.61 -1.89
N LEU A 59 -0.84 0.35 -2.70
CA LEU A 59 -1.13 1.70 -2.22
C LEU A 59 -2.29 1.70 -1.21
N ILE A 60 -3.38 0.98 -1.49
CA ILE A 60 -4.50 0.82 -0.53
C ILE A 60 -4.01 0.16 0.76
N TYR A 61 -3.17 -0.88 0.65
CA TYR A 61 -2.59 -1.56 1.82
C TYR A 61 -1.73 -0.62 2.68
N TYR A 62 -0.84 0.17 2.07
CA TYR A 62 -0.02 1.13 2.82
C TYR A 62 -0.88 2.21 3.48
N VAL A 63 -1.91 2.72 2.81
CA VAL A 63 -2.85 3.69 3.41
C VAL A 63 -3.53 3.11 4.65
N GLU A 64 -4.06 1.88 4.59
CA GLU A 64 -4.65 1.20 5.76
C GLU A 64 -3.61 0.99 6.87
N ALA A 65 -2.41 0.54 6.51
CA ALA A 65 -1.37 0.22 7.46
C ALA A 65 -0.87 1.44 8.25
N TYR A 66 -0.57 2.54 7.56
CA TYR A 66 -0.17 3.78 8.19
C TYR A 66 -1.33 4.43 8.96
N HIS A 67 -2.57 4.36 8.45
CA HIS A 67 -3.72 4.89 9.18
C HIS A 67 -3.93 4.15 10.51
N GLN A 68 -3.82 2.82 10.52
CA GLN A 68 -3.87 2.05 11.76
C GLN A 68 -2.72 2.40 12.70
N ALA A 69 -1.53 2.69 12.18
CA ALA A 69 -0.38 3.02 12.99
C ALA A 69 -0.49 4.39 13.67
N TYR A 70 -0.93 5.42 12.94
CA TYR A 70 -1.08 6.78 13.47
C TYR A 70 -2.35 6.98 14.30
N PHE A 71 -3.47 6.40 13.89
CA PHE A 71 -4.80 6.70 14.46
C PHE A 71 -5.40 5.55 15.27
N ASP A 72 -4.72 4.40 15.36
CA ASP A 72 -5.22 3.21 16.05
C ASP A 72 -6.55 2.66 15.50
N GLN A 73 -6.91 3.03 14.28
CA GLN A 73 -8.19 2.71 13.65
C GLN A 73 -7.99 2.34 12.19
N PRO A 74 -8.83 1.47 11.61
CA PRO A 74 -8.80 1.22 10.17
C PRO A 74 -9.35 2.42 9.40
N ILE A 75 -8.87 2.64 8.18
CA ILE A 75 -9.46 3.58 7.22
C ILE A 75 -10.44 2.88 6.29
N ILE A 76 -10.33 1.55 6.14
CA ILE A 76 -11.27 0.74 5.35
C ILE A 76 -11.92 -0.36 6.18
N VAL A 77 -13.17 -0.69 5.84
CA VAL A 77 -13.92 -1.78 6.47
C VAL A 77 -13.38 -3.16 6.06
N ASP A 78 -12.85 -3.27 4.85
CA ASP A 78 -12.43 -4.54 4.26
C ASP A 78 -11.12 -5.07 4.87
N GLU A 79 -10.85 -6.34 4.59
CA GLU A 79 -9.63 -7.06 4.98
C GLU A 79 -8.70 -7.29 3.78
N PHE A 80 -7.43 -7.55 4.08
CA PHE A 80 -6.44 -7.97 3.10
C PHE A 80 -6.13 -9.45 3.24
N GLU A 81 -5.92 -10.11 2.10
CA GLU A 81 -5.41 -11.47 2.02
C GLU A 81 -3.96 -11.48 1.54
N ALA A 82 -3.15 -12.43 2.02
CA ALA A 82 -1.74 -12.52 1.71
C ALA A 82 -1.45 -13.35 0.44
N TRP A 83 -1.82 -12.80 -0.72
CA TRP A 83 -1.66 -13.47 -2.02
C TRP A 83 -0.18 -13.61 -2.43
N VAL A 84 0.06 -14.35 -3.53
CA VAL A 84 1.40 -14.63 -4.06
C VAL A 84 2.21 -13.36 -4.32
N HIS A 85 1.58 -12.32 -4.86
CA HIS A 85 2.22 -11.06 -5.24
C HIS A 85 1.95 -9.94 -4.21
N GLY A 86 1.88 -10.27 -2.93
CA GLY A 86 1.64 -9.29 -1.86
C GLY A 86 0.18 -9.22 -1.36
N PRO A 87 -0.12 -8.25 -0.47
CA PRO A 87 -1.45 -8.06 0.10
C PRO A 87 -2.48 -7.65 -0.96
N VAL A 88 -3.70 -8.19 -0.85
CA VAL A 88 -4.81 -7.92 -1.78
C VAL A 88 -6.13 -7.76 -1.02
N SER A 89 -6.83 -6.65 -1.26
CA SER A 89 -8.27 -6.55 -0.98
C SER A 89 -8.99 -7.34 -2.07
N ARG A 90 -9.59 -8.48 -1.70
CA ARG A 90 -10.34 -9.34 -2.63
C ARG A 90 -11.50 -8.59 -3.30
N LYS A 91 -12.11 -7.65 -2.58
CA LYS A 91 -13.19 -6.83 -3.10
C LYS A 91 -12.72 -5.94 -4.24
N VAL A 92 -11.66 -5.16 -4.01
CA VAL A 92 -11.05 -4.31 -5.04
C VAL A 92 -10.54 -5.15 -6.21
N TRP A 93 -9.95 -6.31 -5.95
CA TRP A 93 -9.52 -7.23 -7.00
C TRP A 93 -10.68 -7.62 -7.92
N ASN A 94 -11.81 -8.03 -7.34
CA ASN A 94 -12.99 -8.45 -8.10
C ASN A 94 -13.61 -7.31 -8.92
N GLU A 95 -13.54 -6.06 -8.44
CA GLU A 95 -14.05 -4.90 -9.18
C GLU A 95 -13.27 -4.67 -10.49
N TYR A 96 -11.94 -4.80 -10.44
CA TYR A 96 -11.07 -4.45 -11.58
C TYR A 96 -10.59 -5.63 -12.42
N ARG A 97 -10.79 -6.89 -11.99
CA ARG A 97 -10.24 -8.08 -12.69
C ARG A 97 -10.77 -8.28 -14.10
N GLU A 98 -11.99 -7.83 -14.38
CA GLU A 98 -12.60 -7.91 -15.71
C GLU A 98 -12.19 -6.71 -16.59
N LEU A 99 -11.76 -5.61 -15.97
CA LEU A 99 -11.33 -4.38 -16.65
C LEU A 99 -9.85 -4.42 -17.04
N SER A 100 -9.05 -5.21 -16.34
CA SER A 100 -7.60 -5.26 -16.56
C SER A 100 -6.98 -6.58 -16.12
N THR A 101 -6.05 -7.09 -16.95
CA THR A 101 -5.11 -8.14 -16.52
C THR A 101 -4.15 -7.62 -15.45
N LEU A 102 -3.53 -8.50 -14.66
CA LEU A 102 -2.63 -8.15 -13.53
C LEU A 102 -1.67 -6.97 -13.78
N TYR A 103 -1.15 -6.83 -15.00
CA TYR A 103 -0.14 -5.84 -15.39
C TYR A 103 -0.66 -4.73 -16.28
N ALA A 104 -1.88 -4.83 -16.80
CA ALA A 104 -2.45 -3.78 -17.63
C ALA A 104 -2.87 -2.61 -16.75
N ASN A 105 -2.61 -1.40 -17.23
CA ASN A 105 -3.02 -0.21 -16.53
C ASN A 105 -4.50 0.10 -16.84
N PHE A 106 -5.20 0.60 -15.84
CA PHE A 106 -6.52 1.19 -15.98
C PHE A 106 -6.51 2.58 -15.36
N SER A 107 -7.41 3.45 -15.81
CA SER A 107 -7.59 4.81 -15.32
C SER A 107 -9.05 5.22 -15.48
N PHE A 108 -9.40 6.36 -14.89
CA PHE A 108 -10.56 7.11 -15.36
C PHE A 108 -10.39 7.47 -16.84
N THR A 109 -11.50 7.50 -17.57
CA THR A 109 -11.54 7.83 -19.00
C THR A 109 -11.55 9.34 -19.26
N ASP A 110 -11.95 10.13 -18.27
CA ASP A 110 -12.07 11.59 -18.33
C ASP A 110 -11.44 12.22 -17.07
N GLU A 111 -10.72 13.33 -17.23
CA GLU A 111 -10.11 14.08 -16.11
C GLU A 111 -11.17 14.74 -15.22
N SER A 112 -12.30 15.14 -15.79
CA SER A 112 -13.41 15.73 -15.03
C SER A 112 -14.08 14.72 -14.09
N ASP A 113 -14.16 13.44 -14.49
CA ASP A 113 -14.64 12.36 -13.62
C ASP A 113 -13.70 12.15 -12.43
N ALA A 114 -12.38 12.26 -12.64
CA ALA A 114 -11.39 12.12 -11.57
C ALA A 114 -11.50 13.27 -10.55
N GLU A 115 -11.67 14.53 -11.01
CA GLU A 115 -11.83 15.69 -10.13
C GLU A 115 -13.10 15.57 -9.27
N LEU A 116 -14.21 15.13 -9.86
CA LEU A 116 -15.46 14.86 -9.13
C LEU A 116 -15.29 13.79 -8.06
N VAL A 117 -14.63 12.67 -8.38
CA VAL A 117 -14.34 11.60 -7.40
C VAL A 117 -13.48 12.11 -6.25
N ILE A 118 -12.46 12.93 -6.54
CA ILE A 118 -11.61 13.54 -5.51
C ILE A 118 -12.45 14.43 -4.60
N GLU A 119 -13.33 15.26 -5.16
CA GLU A 119 -14.19 16.16 -4.39
C GLU A 119 -15.19 15.38 -3.52
N GLU A 120 -15.91 14.41 -4.10
CA GLU A 120 -16.99 13.67 -3.42
C GLU A 120 -16.49 12.78 -2.30
N ILE A 121 -15.36 12.08 -2.52
CA ILE A 121 -14.76 11.21 -1.50
C ILE A 121 -13.96 12.05 -0.52
N GLY A 122 -13.22 13.06 -0.99
CA GLY A 122 -12.45 13.98 -0.15
C GLY A 122 -13.31 14.67 0.90
N LYS A 123 -14.51 15.16 0.54
CA LYS A 123 -15.46 15.77 1.49
C LYS A 123 -15.90 14.86 2.64
N LYS A 124 -15.78 13.54 2.48
CA LYS A 124 -16.11 12.56 3.53
C LYS A 124 -14.95 12.32 4.48
N LEU A 125 -13.72 12.59 4.07
CA LEU A 125 -12.52 12.32 4.84
C LEU A 125 -12.16 13.50 5.75
N SER A 126 -11.66 13.21 6.96
CA SER A 126 -11.05 14.26 7.78
C SER A 126 -9.79 14.81 7.09
N HIS A 127 -9.35 16.01 7.48
CA HIS A 127 -8.14 16.61 6.94
C HIS A 127 -6.92 15.70 7.20
N GLU A 128 -6.82 15.11 8.39
CA GLU A 128 -5.74 14.19 8.74
C GLU A 128 -5.76 12.90 7.90
N GLN A 129 -6.94 12.40 7.52
CA GLN A 129 -7.04 11.25 6.64
C GLN A 129 -6.60 11.59 5.22
N GLN A 130 -7.00 12.76 4.72
CA GLN A 130 -6.56 13.24 3.40
C GLN A 130 -5.05 13.46 3.34
N ASP A 131 -4.49 14.11 4.38
CA ASP A 131 -3.06 14.35 4.50
C ASP A 131 -2.28 13.04 4.61
N LEU A 132 -2.74 12.08 5.43
CA LEU A 132 -2.11 10.76 5.51
C LEU A 132 -2.14 10.02 4.16
N ILE A 133 -3.29 10.02 3.47
CA ILE A 133 -3.37 9.42 2.14
C ILE A 133 -2.36 10.10 1.22
N GLN A 134 -2.31 11.43 1.20
CA GLN A 134 -1.38 12.17 0.35
C GLN A 134 0.08 11.81 0.65
N ASP A 135 0.49 11.81 1.93
CA ASP A 135 1.85 11.45 2.34
C ASP A 135 2.22 10.02 1.90
N VAL A 136 1.31 9.06 2.04
CA VAL A 136 1.52 7.69 1.55
C VAL A 136 1.65 7.65 0.02
N LEU A 137 0.81 8.40 -0.70
CA LEU A 137 0.85 8.43 -2.17
C LEU A 137 2.11 9.13 -2.69
N ASP A 138 2.60 10.17 -2.02
CA ASP A 138 3.84 10.85 -2.39
C ASP A 138 5.06 9.95 -2.20
N GLU A 139 5.06 9.12 -1.16
CA GLU A 139 6.16 8.17 -0.89
C GLU A 139 6.13 6.94 -1.79
N TYR A 140 4.98 6.25 -1.84
CA TYR A 140 4.87 4.94 -2.49
C TYR A 140 4.39 5.04 -3.95
N GLY A 141 3.74 6.14 -4.32
CA GLY A 141 3.21 6.39 -5.67
C GLY A 141 4.29 6.42 -6.75
N PRO A 142 5.50 6.98 -6.54
CA PRO A 142 6.58 6.91 -7.53
C PRO A 142 7.16 5.50 -7.76
N LEU A 143 6.94 4.56 -6.84
CA LEU A 143 7.53 3.23 -6.91
C LEU A 143 6.85 2.35 -7.97
N SER A 144 7.62 1.40 -8.52
CA SER A 144 7.09 0.39 -9.45
C SER A 144 6.31 -0.69 -8.71
N SER A 145 5.36 -1.36 -9.37
CA SER A 145 4.61 -2.47 -8.79
C SER A 145 5.52 -3.57 -8.26
N TYR A 146 6.64 -3.84 -8.96
CA TYR A 146 7.65 -4.81 -8.53
C TYR A 146 8.36 -4.37 -7.25
N LYS A 147 8.76 -3.10 -7.14
CA LYS A 147 9.40 -2.60 -5.91
C LYS A 147 8.43 -2.66 -4.73
N LEU A 148 7.16 -2.30 -4.93
CA LEU A 148 6.12 -2.42 -3.90
C LEU A 148 5.91 -3.88 -3.48
N GLU A 149 5.89 -4.81 -4.42
CA GLU A 149 5.82 -6.26 -4.14
C GLU A 149 7.01 -6.71 -3.28
N CYS A 150 8.24 -6.39 -3.68
CA CYS A 150 9.45 -6.70 -2.90
C CYS A 150 9.36 -6.18 -1.46
N LEU A 151 8.94 -4.92 -1.28
CA LEU A 151 8.76 -4.34 0.06
C LEU A 151 7.77 -5.17 0.88
N THR A 152 6.56 -5.40 0.36
CA THR A 152 5.54 -6.16 1.11
C THR A 152 5.95 -7.60 1.42
N HIS A 153 6.82 -8.22 0.60
CA HIS A 153 7.33 -9.57 0.85
C HIS A 153 8.35 -9.62 2.00
N GLU A 154 8.99 -8.51 2.33
CA GLU A 154 9.93 -8.39 3.45
C GLU A 154 9.22 -8.12 4.80
N GLU A 155 7.99 -7.58 4.75
CA GLU A 155 7.24 -7.12 5.91
C GLU A 155 6.57 -8.26 6.71
N ILE A 156 6.53 -8.09 8.03
CA ILE A 156 5.99 -9.09 8.97
C ILE A 156 4.51 -9.43 8.71
N PRO A 157 3.59 -8.48 8.45
CA PRO A 157 2.16 -8.80 8.35
C PRO A 157 1.85 -9.78 7.20
N TRP A 158 2.46 -9.60 6.03
CA TRP A 158 2.29 -10.50 4.89
C TRP A 158 2.98 -11.85 5.13
N ARG A 159 4.21 -11.83 5.67
CA ARG A 159 4.97 -13.06 5.96
C ARG A 159 4.30 -13.93 7.02
N GLU A 160 3.74 -13.34 8.07
CA GLU A 160 2.99 -14.05 9.10
C GLU A 160 1.77 -14.74 8.51
N ALA A 161 0.98 -14.02 7.71
CA ALA A 161 -0.21 -14.58 7.07
C ALA A 161 0.11 -15.71 6.08
N ARG A 162 1.34 -15.78 5.54
CA ARG A 162 1.80 -16.87 4.65
C ARG A 162 2.59 -17.97 5.33
N GLN A 163 2.66 -18.00 6.67
CA GLN A 163 3.30 -19.11 7.37
C GLN A 163 2.67 -20.45 6.97
N GLY A 164 3.52 -21.40 6.57
CA GLY A 164 3.08 -22.72 6.08
C GLY A 164 2.63 -22.77 4.62
N VAL A 165 2.71 -21.65 3.87
CA VAL A 165 2.40 -21.60 2.43
C VAL A 165 3.71 -21.44 1.64
N ALA A 166 3.89 -22.23 0.57
CA ALA A 166 5.08 -22.10 -0.29
C ALA A 166 5.06 -20.77 -1.07
N ALA A 167 6.23 -20.29 -1.50
CA ALA A 167 6.37 -18.97 -2.14
C ALA A 167 5.49 -18.80 -3.40
N GLY A 168 5.36 -19.86 -4.22
CA GLY A 168 4.55 -19.83 -5.45
C GLY A 168 3.08 -20.21 -5.26
N ASP A 169 2.69 -20.65 -4.07
CA ASP A 169 1.34 -21.17 -3.85
C ASP A 169 0.34 -20.06 -3.53
N PRO A 170 -0.90 -20.15 -4.06
CA PRO A 170 -1.95 -19.22 -3.70
C PRO A 170 -2.25 -19.29 -2.21
N SER A 171 -2.58 -18.14 -1.63
CA SER A 171 -3.03 -18.03 -0.24
C SER A 171 -4.16 -17.01 -0.18
N THR A 172 -5.16 -17.34 0.61
CA THR A 172 -6.29 -16.45 0.97
C THR A 172 -6.30 -16.18 2.47
N ASN A 173 -5.19 -16.45 3.15
CA ASN A 173 -5.06 -16.18 4.58
C ASN A 173 -5.17 -14.67 4.82
N VAL A 174 -6.01 -14.30 5.79
CA VAL A 174 -6.23 -12.90 6.17
C VAL A 174 -5.00 -12.34 6.89
N ILE A 175 -4.57 -11.16 6.46
CA ILE A 175 -3.56 -10.36 7.15
C ILE A 175 -4.21 -9.68 8.35
N ARG A 176 -3.77 -10.06 9.55
CA ARG A 176 -4.34 -9.53 10.79
C ARG A 176 -4.04 -8.03 10.93
N LYS A 177 -5.09 -7.23 11.11
CA LYS A 177 -4.99 -5.79 11.40
C LYS A 177 -4.09 -5.50 12.60
N MET A 178 -4.15 -6.31 13.65
CA MET A 178 -3.28 -6.18 14.82
C MET A 178 -1.78 -6.30 14.48
N THR A 179 -1.40 -7.29 13.67
CA THR A 179 -0.01 -7.51 13.25
C THR A 179 0.47 -6.34 12.37
N MET A 180 -0.35 -5.92 11.41
CA MET A 180 -0.12 -4.73 10.58
C MET A 180 0.14 -3.50 11.43
N ARG A 181 -0.81 -3.14 12.31
CA ARG A 181 -0.69 -1.97 13.18
C ARG A 181 0.58 -2.00 14.03
N THR A 182 0.88 -3.15 14.64
CA THR A 182 2.06 -3.29 15.52
C THR A 182 3.35 -3.08 14.75
N PHE A 183 3.46 -3.69 13.56
CA PHE A 183 4.63 -3.57 12.70
C PHE A 183 4.86 -2.11 12.25
N TYR A 184 3.83 -1.45 11.72
CA TYR A 184 3.97 -0.06 11.25
C TYR A 184 4.15 0.93 12.40
N LYS A 185 3.56 0.69 13.59
CA LYS A 185 3.89 1.49 14.79
C LYS A 185 5.35 1.36 15.18
N GLN A 186 5.90 0.15 15.13
CA GLN A 186 7.32 -0.04 15.40
C GLN A 186 8.15 0.74 14.37
N MET A 187 7.85 0.64 13.08
CA MET A 187 8.56 1.43 12.07
C MET A 187 8.52 2.94 12.32
N LEU A 188 7.38 3.47 12.76
CA LEU A 188 7.20 4.90 13.02
C LEU A 188 7.86 5.43 14.30
N TYR A 189 7.91 4.60 15.36
CA TYR A 189 8.31 5.04 16.70
C TYR A 189 9.59 4.36 17.22
N SER A 190 10.25 3.54 16.42
CA SER A 190 11.54 2.96 16.77
C SER A 190 12.64 3.96 16.48
N ASN A 191 13.10 4.64 17.55
CA ASN A 191 14.34 5.42 17.60
C ASN A 191 15.56 4.52 17.72
#